data_AF-A0A1W9T623-F1
#
_entry.id   AF-A0A1W9T623-F1
#
_cell.length_a   1.000
_cell.length_b   1.000
_cell.length_c   1.000
_cell.angle_alpha   90.00
_cell.angle_beta   90.00
_cell.angle_gamma   90.00
#
_symmetry.space_group_name_H-M   'P 1'
#
loop_
_entity.id
_entity.type
_entity.pdbx_description
1 polymer ?
#
loop_
_entity_poly.entity_id
_entity_poly.type
_entity_poly.pdbx_seq_one_letter_code
_entity_poly.pdbx_strand_id
1 'polypeptide(L)'
;MSENPAQYFKKYRSSIGFLSQNDAKQYLAGKDVTPAIDFNYINGLNKRIEGIIGKINAVADSSYKRSDLSKFAEDFICTPYNIIKSSGLLPRLNNQGRRPESVLFSWLRGYTVAEYFTPAFSKIFDVKLSSITQIGDDDLRSIETFRRSPKADLEIEKNGKLLRVEVQSGFQGVNDIKEHKVREARRVYEDTQCRTICIHIDLFNGQVAVVQLDTIQGNDVNWVTRQQMEGQTVFSIDQNYFKWHLLDELPSFADLELEL
;
A
#
# COMPACT_ATOMS: atom_id res chain seq x y z
N MET A 1 48.77 -4.58 -28.31
CA MET A 1 48.23 -3.62 -27.32
C MET A 1 48.94 -3.84 -26.01
N SER A 2 49.81 -2.92 -25.58
CA SER A 2 50.71 -3.09 -24.41
C SER A 2 50.30 -2.26 -23.19
N GLU A 3 49.20 -1.50 -23.26
CA GLU A 3 48.70 -0.70 -22.14
C GLU A 3 47.80 -1.54 -21.24
N ASN A 4 47.99 -1.41 -19.92
CA ASN A 4 47.13 -2.06 -18.93
C ASN A 4 45.69 -1.50 -19.06
N PRO A 5 44.65 -2.35 -19.22
CA PRO A 5 43.27 -1.91 -19.39
C PRO A 5 42.80 -0.92 -18.32
N ALA A 6 43.19 -1.10 -17.06
CA ALA A 6 42.80 -0.20 -15.97
C ALA A 6 43.36 1.23 -16.15
N GLN A 7 44.59 1.35 -16.66
CA GLN A 7 45.22 2.63 -16.97
C GLN A 7 44.53 3.31 -18.15
N TYR A 8 44.28 2.55 -19.23
CA TYR A 8 43.52 3.04 -20.37
C TYR A 8 42.12 3.52 -19.98
N PHE A 9 41.38 2.76 -19.16
CA PHE A 9 40.03 3.14 -18.71
C PHE A 9 40.03 4.42 -17.87
N LYS A 10 41.03 4.58 -16.98
CA LYS A 10 41.15 5.81 -16.18
C LYS A 10 41.47 7.01 -17.08
N LYS A 11 42.42 6.85 -18.00
CA LYS A 11 42.80 7.88 -18.98
C LYS A 11 41.59 8.31 -19.83
N TYR A 12 40.84 7.35 -20.37
CA TYR A 12 39.63 7.63 -21.14
C TYR A 12 38.61 8.44 -20.34
N ARG A 13 38.27 8.02 -19.11
CA ARG A 13 37.34 8.76 -18.24
C ARG A 13 37.81 10.20 -17.98
N SER A 14 39.10 10.39 -17.73
CA SER A 14 39.67 11.73 -17.57
C SER A 14 39.61 12.56 -18.86
N SER A 15 39.82 11.95 -20.03
CA SER A 15 39.70 12.62 -21.33
C SER A 15 38.27 13.07 -21.67
N ILE A 16 37.25 12.39 -21.17
CA ILE A 16 35.85 12.83 -21.28
C ILE A 16 35.39 13.69 -20.10
N GLY A 17 36.31 14.20 -19.28
CA GLY A 17 36.04 15.21 -18.24
C GLY A 17 35.76 14.66 -16.84
N PHE A 18 35.92 13.35 -16.59
CA PHE A 18 35.63 12.75 -15.29
C PHE A 18 36.88 12.26 -14.56
N LEU A 19 37.07 12.76 -13.33
CA LEU A 19 38.14 12.33 -12.43
C LEU A 19 37.74 11.10 -11.59
N SER A 20 36.43 10.87 -11.44
CA SER A 20 35.82 9.80 -10.66
C SER A 20 35.11 8.80 -11.56
N GLN A 21 35.23 7.50 -11.23
CA GLN A 21 34.46 6.46 -11.91
C GLN A 21 32.96 6.58 -11.62
N ASN A 22 32.59 7.01 -10.41
CA ASN A 22 31.18 7.17 -10.05
C ASN A 22 30.52 8.31 -10.83
N ASP A 23 31.20 9.44 -10.95
CA ASP A 23 30.65 10.63 -11.64
C ASP A 23 30.47 10.34 -13.13
N ALA A 24 31.46 9.68 -13.75
CA ALA A 24 31.34 9.19 -15.11
C ALA A 24 30.14 8.24 -15.27
N LYS A 25 29.91 7.32 -14.31
CA LYS A 25 28.75 6.41 -14.34
C LYS A 25 27.43 7.15 -14.19
N GLN A 26 27.34 8.14 -13.29
CA GLN A 26 26.10 8.91 -13.11
C GLN A 26 25.78 9.72 -14.35
N TYR A 27 26.76 10.47 -14.88
CA TYR A 27 26.59 11.30 -16.08
C TYR A 27 26.27 10.48 -17.33
N LEU A 28 27.06 9.43 -17.62
CA LEU A 28 26.84 8.60 -18.81
C LEU A 28 25.52 7.82 -18.74
N ALA A 29 24.99 7.58 -17.54
CA ALA A 29 23.66 7.00 -17.34
C ALA A 29 22.53 8.05 -17.25
N GLY A 30 22.85 9.35 -17.35
CA GLY A 30 21.91 10.46 -17.21
C GLY A 30 21.26 10.57 -15.81
N LYS A 31 21.86 9.96 -14.79
CA LYS A 31 21.32 9.91 -13.42
C LYS A 31 21.53 11.21 -12.63
N ASP A 32 22.38 12.09 -13.13
CA ASP A 32 22.59 13.46 -12.66
C ASP A 32 21.47 14.42 -13.10
N VAL A 33 20.67 14.03 -14.11
CA VAL A 33 19.50 14.78 -14.55
C VAL A 33 18.28 14.39 -13.71
N THR A 34 17.87 15.27 -12.81
CA THR A 34 16.64 15.08 -12.03
C THR A 34 15.42 15.45 -12.90
N PRO A 35 14.51 14.51 -13.22
CA PRO A 35 13.31 14.86 -13.97
C PRO A 35 12.39 15.75 -13.13
N ALA A 36 11.83 16.78 -13.75
CA ALA A 36 10.79 17.58 -13.12
C ALA A 36 9.55 16.75 -12.81
N ILE A 37 8.83 17.14 -11.75
CA ILE A 37 7.55 16.54 -11.40
C ILE A 37 6.50 16.94 -12.44
N ASP A 38 5.79 15.95 -12.97
CA ASP A 38 4.70 16.17 -13.93
C ASP A 38 3.35 16.22 -13.22
N PHE A 39 2.91 17.43 -12.89
CA PHE A 39 1.61 17.65 -12.25
C PHE A 39 0.42 17.31 -13.15
N ASN A 40 0.54 17.41 -14.47
CA ASN A 40 -0.54 17.03 -15.38
C ASN A 40 -0.74 15.52 -15.36
N TYR A 41 0.35 14.76 -15.33
CA TYR A 41 0.30 13.32 -15.16
C TYR A 41 -0.33 12.92 -13.82
N ILE A 42 0.05 13.57 -12.70
CA ILE A 42 -0.58 13.34 -11.40
C ILE A 42 -2.08 13.62 -11.46
N ASN A 43 -2.51 14.74 -12.06
CA ASN A 43 -3.92 15.08 -12.17
C ASN A 43 -4.70 13.99 -12.96
N GLY A 44 -4.11 13.46 -14.02
CA GLY A 44 -4.67 12.33 -14.77
C GLY A 44 -4.77 11.05 -13.93
N LEU A 45 -3.79 10.78 -13.08
CA LEU A 45 -3.79 9.65 -12.15
C LEU A 45 -4.85 9.82 -11.04
N ASN A 46 -5.02 11.02 -10.48
CA ASN A 46 -6.06 11.30 -9.49
C ASN A 46 -7.46 11.10 -10.09
N LYS A 47 -7.68 11.59 -11.33
CA LYS A 47 -8.90 11.31 -12.08
C LYS A 47 -9.12 9.82 -12.36
N ARG A 48 -8.04 9.05 -12.53
CA ARG A 48 -8.13 7.60 -12.64
C ARG A 48 -8.60 6.96 -11.33
N ILE A 49 -8.16 7.45 -10.17
CA ILE A 49 -8.64 6.95 -8.86
C ILE A 49 -10.14 7.21 -8.72
N GLU A 50 -10.61 8.42 -9.03
CA GLU A 50 -12.05 8.75 -9.04
C GLU A 50 -12.83 7.77 -9.93
N GLY A 51 -12.34 7.50 -11.15
CA GLY A 51 -12.97 6.57 -12.08
C GLY A 51 -12.97 5.12 -11.61
N ILE A 52 -11.93 4.67 -10.90
CA ILE A 52 -11.87 3.33 -10.28
C ILE A 52 -12.96 3.21 -9.21
N ILE A 53 -13.03 4.16 -8.28
CA ILE A 53 -14.03 4.15 -7.19
C ILE A 53 -15.45 4.25 -7.77
N GLY A 54 -15.66 5.11 -8.76
CA GLY A 54 -16.96 5.23 -9.43
C GLY A 54 -17.42 3.91 -10.06
N LYS A 55 -16.50 3.15 -10.70
CA LYS A 55 -16.81 1.84 -11.27
C LYS A 55 -17.11 0.79 -10.20
N ILE A 56 -16.34 0.74 -9.12
CA ILE A 56 -16.59 -0.16 -7.98
C ILE A 56 -17.96 0.13 -7.36
N ASN A 57 -18.23 1.40 -7.06
CA ASN A 57 -19.48 1.81 -6.44
C ASN A 57 -20.69 1.54 -7.33
N ALA A 58 -20.55 1.65 -8.65
CA ALA A 58 -21.64 1.34 -9.58
C ALA A 58 -22.14 -0.10 -9.43
N VAL A 59 -21.23 -1.06 -9.21
CA VAL A 59 -21.56 -2.49 -9.08
C VAL A 59 -21.65 -2.99 -7.64
N ALA A 60 -21.23 -2.18 -6.66
CA ALA A 60 -21.28 -2.53 -5.24
C ALA A 60 -22.71 -2.83 -4.75
N ASP A 61 -22.83 -3.84 -3.88
CA ASP A 61 -24.08 -4.15 -3.20
C ASP A 61 -24.55 -3.00 -2.31
N SER A 62 -25.86 -2.87 -2.17
CA SER A 62 -26.54 -1.83 -1.39
C SER A 62 -26.09 -1.75 0.08
N SER A 63 -25.62 -2.85 0.66
CA SER A 63 -25.14 -2.92 2.04
C SER A 63 -23.87 -2.08 2.28
N TYR A 64 -23.09 -1.74 1.26
CA TYR A 64 -21.90 -0.88 1.40
C TYR A 64 -21.72 0.16 0.29
N LYS A 65 -22.65 0.22 -0.66
CA LYS A 65 -22.68 1.26 -1.70
C LYS A 65 -22.77 2.66 -1.09
N ARG A 66 -22.07 3.61 -1.70
CA ARG A 66 -22.05 5.02 -1.32
C ARG A 66 -22.89 5.86 -2.27
N SER A 67 -23.58 6.86 -1.73
CA SER A 67 -24.33 7.87 -2.49
C SER A 67 -23.55 9.18 -2.70
N ASP A 68 -22.48 9.40 -1.94
CA ASP A 68 -21.76 10.67 -1.79
C ASP A 68 -20.41 10.73 -2.52
N LEU A 69 -20.29 10.05 -3.68
CA LEU A 69 -19.00 9.89 -4.37
C LEU A 69 -18.23 11.19 -4.65
N SER A 70 -18.93 12.28 -4.97
CA SER A 70 -18.27 13.57 -5.22
C SER A 70 -17.61 14.13 -3.96
N LYS A 71 -18.28 14.03 -2.81
CA LYS A 71 -17.73 14.46 -1.52
C LYS A 71 -16.59 13.54 -1.09
N PHE A 72 -16.78 12.23 -1.27
CA PHE A 72 -15.75 11.23 -1.02
C PHE A 72 -14.46 11.50 -1.81
N ALA A 73 -14.57 11.80 -3.12
CA ALA A 73 -13.40 12.13 -3.94
C ALA A 73 -12.70 13.41 -3.45
N GLU A 74 -13.46 14.42 -3.05
CA GLU A 74 -12.89 15.65 -2.50
C GLU A 74 -12.10 15.38 -1.20
N ASP A 75 -12.68 14.58 -0.30
CA ASP A 75 -12.12 14.32 1.03
C ASP A 75 -10.94 13.34 1.01
N PHE A 76 -10.97 12.33 0.14
CA PHE A 76 -10.03 11.21 0.18
C PHE A 76 -9.15 11.07 -1.07
N ILE A 77 -9.27 11.99 -2.03
CA ILE A 77 -8.37 12.08 -3.20
C ILE A 77 -7.81 13.51 -3.31
N CYS A 78 -8.68 14.52 -3.47
CA CYS A 78 -8.25 15.91 -3.71
C CYS A 78 -7.53 16.50 -2.50
N THR A 79 -8.14 16.42 -1.32
CA THR A 79 -7.60 16.99 -0.09
C THR A 79 -6.24 16.38 0.29
N PRO A 80 -6.08 15.04 0.36
CA PRO A 80 -4.79 14.40 0.61
C PRO A 80 -3.70 14.81 -0.38
N TYR A 81 -4.04 14.84 -1.67
CA TYR A 81 -3.10 15.28 -2.71
C TYR A 81 -2.66 16.73 -2.49
N ASN A 82 -3.60 17.63 -2.19
CA ASN A 82 -3.30 19.04 -1.96
C ASN A 82 -2.40 19.25 -0.74
N ILE A 83 -2.60 18.47 0.33
CA ILE A 83 -1.73 18.46 1.52
C ILE A 83 -0.30 18.01 1.17
N ILE A 84 -0.15 16.91 0.42
CA ILE A 84 1.17 16.41 -0.01
C ILE A 84 1.87 17.40 -0.95
N LYS A 85 1.10 18.05 -1.83
CA LYS A 85 1.61 19.03 -2.78
C LYS A 85 2.09 20.30 -2.06
N SER A 86 1.31 20.84 -1.12
CA SER A 86 1.64 22.08 -0.43
C SER A 86 2.73 21.92 0.63
N SER A 87 2.88 20.73 1.21
CA SER A 87 3.92 20.42 2.20
C SER A 87 5.34 20.25 1.61
N GLY A 88 5.48 20.17 0.28
CA GLY A 88 6.76 19.86 -0.35
C GLY A 88 7.24 18.43 -0.11
N LEU A 89 6.34 17.52 0.31
CA LEU A 89 6.66 16.09 0.50
C LEU A 89 6.89 15.36 -0.82
N LEU A 90 6.24 15.81 -1.89
CA LEU A 90 6.21 15.08 -3.16
C LEU A 90 7.61 14.69 -3.69
N PRO A 91 8.62 15.57 -3.79
CA PRO A 91 9.97 15.19 -4.26
C PRO A 91 10.66 14.15 -3.37
N ARG A 92 10.25 14.01 -2.10
CA ARG A 92 10.84 13.08 -1.13
C ARG A 92 10.19 11.69 -1.20
N LEU A 93 9.02 11.57 -1.84
CA LEU A 93 8.36 10.29 -2.06
C LEU A 93 9.23 9.42 -2.97
N ASN A 94 9.85 8.42 -2.38
CA ASN A 94 10.71 7.49 -3.10
C ASN A 94 10.37 6.06 -2.71
N ASN A 95 10.54 5.15 -3.67
CA ASN A 95 10.58 3.72 -3.40
C ASN A 95 11.40 3.05 -4.49
N GLN A 96 12.60 2.58 -4.15
CA GLN A 96 13.46 1.80 -5.05
C GLN A 96 13.66 2.49 -6.43
N GLY A 97 13.89 3.81 -6.42
CA GLY A 97 14.11 4.59 -7.64
C GLY A 97 12.84 4.86 -8.47
N ARG A 98 11.65 4.46 -8.01
CA ARG A 98 10.38 4.87 -8.63
C ARG A 98 10.20 6.38 -8.56
N ARG A 99 9.62 6.93 -9.62
CA ARG A 99 9.23 8.33 -9.70
C ARG A 99 8.26 8.73 -8.59
N PRO A 100 8.40 9.93 -7.98
CA PRO A 100 7.48 10.45 -6.98
C PRO A 100 6.00 10.34 -7.32
N GLU A 101 5.62 10.61 -8.58
CA GLU A 101 4.24 10.51 -9.05
C GLU A 101 3.68 9.10 -8.93
N SER A 102 4.51 8.09 -9.23
CA SER A 102 4.13 6.68 -9.14
C SER A 102 4.00 6.24 -7.68
N VAL A 103 4.85 6.77 -6.81
CA VAL A 103 4.78 6.51 -5.36
C VAL A 103 3.53 7.16 -4.77
N LEU A 104 3.26 8.43 -5.09
CA LEU A 104 2.04 9.14 -4.71
C LEU A 104 0.79 8.38 -5.18
N PHE A 105 0.73 8.03 -6.47
CA PHE A 105 -0.42 7.32 -7.02
C PHE A 105 -0.65 5.98 -6.34
N SER A 106 0.41 5.19 -6.11
CA SER A 106 0.29 3.91 -5.41
C SER A 106 -0.22 4.07 -3.99
N TRP A 107 0.26 5.08 -3.26
CA TRP A 107 -0.16 5.35 -1.89
C TRP A 107 -1.60 5.88 -1.85
N LEU A 108 -1.88 6.95 -2.59
CA LEU A 108 -3.19 7.61 -2.62
C LEU A 108 -4.28 6.65 -3.06
N ARG A 109 -4.02 5.82 -4.08
CA ARG A 109 -4.97 4.80 -4.53
C ARG A 109 -5.27 3.78 -3.43
N GLY A 110 -4.25 3.32 -2.69
CA GLY A 110 -4.45 2.39 -1.57
C GLY A 110 -5.24 3.03 -0.43
N TYR A 111 -4.84 4.24 -0.04
CA TYR A 111 -5.52 5.06 0.97
C TYR A 111 -7.00 5.28 0.62
N THR A 112 -7.30 5.74 -0.60
CA THR A 112 -8.68 5.94 -1.05
C THR A 112 -9.49 4.64 -1.02
N VAL A 113 -8.92 3.49 -1.39
CA VAL A 113 -9.63 2.21 -1.31
C VAL A 113 -9.93 1.84 0.14
N ALA A 114 -8.96 1.99 1.05
CA ALA A 114 -9.19 1.74 2.47
C ALA A 114 -10.35 2.60 3.00
N GLU A 115 -10.32 3.91 2.75
CA GLU A 115 -11.36 4.85 3.18
C GLU A 115 -12.75 4.57 2.57
N TYR A 116 -12.78 4.05 1.33
CA TYR A 116 -14.03 3.63 0.71
C TYR A 116 -14.68 2.46 1.47
N PHE A 117 -13.87 1.49 1.93
CA PHE A 117 -14.34 0.27 2.60
C PHE A 117 -14.43 0.39 4.14
N THR A 118 -13.85 1.42 4.78
CA THR A 118 -13.95 1.60 6.25
C THR A 118 -15.39 1.53 6.79
N PRO A 119 -16.42 2.14 6.14
CA PRO A 119 -17.81 1.97 6.58
C PRO A 119 -18.33 0.53 6.51
N ALA A 120 -17.82 -0.27 5.55
CA ALA A 120 -18.14 -1.69 5.47
C ALA A 120 -17.53 -2.45 6.65
N PHE A 121 -16.29 -2.13 7.04
CA PHE A 121 -15.65 -2.74 8.22
C PHE A 121 -16.45 -2.46 9.49
N SER A 122 -16.92 -1.23 9.69
CA SER A 122 -17.81 -0.89 10.83
C SER A 122 -19.02 -1.83 10.92
N LYS A 123 -19.65 -2.15 9.78
CA LYS A 123 -20.79 -3.07 9.73
C LYS A 123 -20.37 -4.53 9.95
N ILE A 124 -19.33 -4.98 9.26
CA ILE A 124 -18.83 -6.36 9.36
C ILE A 124 -18.41 -6.68 10.80
N PHE A 125 -17.67 -5.79 11.45
CA PHE A 125 -17.22 -5.98 12.83
C PHE A 125 -18.29 -5.65 13.88
N ASP A 126 -19.46 -5.15 13.47
CA ASP A 126 -20.53 -4.69 14.37
C ASP A 126 -20.00 -3.70 15.43
N VAL A 127 -19.33 -2.65 14.95
CA VAL A 127 -18.77 -1.57 15.76
C VAL A 127 -19.19 -0.22 15.21
N LYS A 128 -19.15 0.83 16.04
CA LYS A 128 -19.44 2.18 15.56
C LYS A 128 -18.31 2.65 14.64
N LEU A 129 -18.65 3.29 13.53
CA LEU A 129 -17.64 3.86 12.62
C LEU A 129 -16.68 4.81 13.36
N SER A 130 -17.20 5.60 14.31
CA SER A 130 -16.41 6.52 15.13
C SER A 130 -15.46 5.84 16.12
N SER A 131 -15.59 4.54 16.38
CA SER A 131 -14.66 3.79 17.25
C SER A 131 -13.52 3.12 16.46
N ILE A 132 -13.53 3.19 15.13
CA ILE A 132 -12.41 2.72 14.30
C ILE A 132 -11.32 3.80 14.33
N THR A 133 -10.16 3.46 14.87
CA THR A 133 -9.06 4.41 15.01
C THR A 133 -8.01 4.16 13.95
N GLN A 134 -7.58 5.21 13.23
CA GLN A 134 -6.42 5.13 12.35
C GLN A 134 -5.14 5.14 13.18
N ILE A 135 -4.30 4.13 13.01
CA ILE A 135 -3.05 3.96 13.76
C ILE A 135 -1.81 3.87 12.85
N GLY A 136 -1.97 3.75 11.52
CA GLY A 136 -0.85 3.75 10.58
C GLY A 136 -0.01 5.03 10.67
N ASP A 137 1.31 4.92 10.49
CA ASP A 137 2.20 6.10 10.56
C ASP A 137 2.28 6.86 9.21
N ASP A 138 1.58 6.40 8.18
CA ASP A 138 1.46 7.04 6.88
C ASP A 138 0.14 7.78 6.69
N ASP A 139 -0.51 8.15 7.80
CA ASP A 139 -1.63 9.09 7.74
C ASP A 139 -1.14 10.54 7.55
N LEU A 140 -2.03 11.39 7.02
CA LEU A 140 -1.74 12.81 6.80
C LEU A 140 -2.08 13.69 8.02
N ARG A 141 -2.29 13.12 9.22
CA ARG A 141 -2.57 13.90 10.44
C ARG A 141 -1.35 14.72 10.85
N SER A 142 -0.15 14.23 10.57
CA SER A 142 1.09 15.00 10.68
C SER A 142 2.06 14.70 9.54
N ILE A 143 2.35 15.73 8.77
CA ILE A 143 3.31 15.72 7.66
C ILE A 143 4.72 15.36 8.12
N GLU A 144 5.07 15.71 9.36
CA GLU A 144 6.40 15.46 9.93
C GLU A 144 6.60 13.97 10.26
N THR A 145 5.53 13.27 10.64
CA THR A 145 5.58 11.85 11.00
C THR A 145 5.19 10.93 9.86
N PHE A 146 4.63 11.47 8.76
CA PHE A 146 4.25 10.72 7.56
C PHE A 146 5.42 9.88 7.05
N ARG A 147 5.31 8.56 7.22
CA ARG A 147 6.35 7.62 6.80
C ARG A 147 5.75 6.24 6.56
N ARG A 148 6.44 5.47 5.73
CA ARG A 148 6.13 4.05 5.59
C ARG A 148 6.39 3.32 6.91
N SER A 149 5.42 2.54 7.34
CA SER A 149 5.50 1.75 8.56
C SER A 149 4.92 0.35 8.34
N PRO A 150 5.47 -0.68 9.00
CA PRO A 150 4.85 -2.01 9.01
C PRO A 150 3.61 -2.07 9.91
N LYS A 151 3.36 -1.02 10.71
CA LYS A 151 2.18 -0.91 11.58
C LYS A 151 0.90 -1.04 10.75
N ALA A 152 -0.11 -1.68 11.35
CA ALA A 152 -1.45 -1.79 10.77
C ALA A 152 -2.10 -0.43 10.58
N ASP A 153 -3.08 -0.35 9.69
CA ASP A 153 -3.77 0.90 9.35
C ASP A 153 -4.80 1.31 10.40
N LEU A 154 -5.58 0.33 10.90
CA LEU A 154 -6.71 0.57 11.79
C LEU A 154 -6.63 -0.24 13.08
N GLU A 155 -7.32 0.25 14.09
CA GLU A 155 -7.54 -0.41 15.37
C GLU A 155 -9.03 -0.37 15.72
N ILE A 156 -9.57 -1.52 16.11
CA ILE A 156 -10.99 -1.74 16.40
C ILE A 156 -11.09 -2.40 17.78
N GLU A 157 -11.95 -1.88 18.64
CA GLU A 157 -12.33 -2.56 19.88
C GLU A 157 -13.63 -3.32 19.68
N LYS A 158 -13.62 -4.63 19.91
CA LYS A 158 -14.80 -5.49 19.86
C LYS A 158 -14.87 -6.34 21.12
N ASN A 159 -15.99 -6.28 21.85
CA ASN A 159 -16.22 -7.04 23.08
C ASN A 159 -15.08 -6.90 24.12
N GLY A 160 -14.50 -5.69 24.25
CA GLY A 160 -13.39 -5.41 25.15
C GLY A 160 -12.02 -5.97 24.71
N LYS A 161 -11.93 -6.55 23.50
CA LYS A 161 -10.68 -6.98 22.88
C LYS A 161 -10.28 -6.00 21.78
N LEU A 162 -8.99 -5.67 21.76
CA LEU A 162 -8.38 -4.83 20.75
C LEU A 162 -7.95 -5.69 19.55
N LEU A 163 -8.36 -5.28 18.35
CA LEU A 163 -8.02 -5.90 17.08
C LEU A 163 -7.35 -4.88 16.17
N ARG A 164 -6.21 -5.22 15.61
CA ARG A 164 -5.58 -4.42 14.55
C ARG A 164 -5.97 -4.93 13.17
N VAL A 165 -6.19 -4.01 12.25
CA VAL A 165 -6.59 -4.31 10.88
C VAL A 165 -5.62 -3.62 9.92
N GLU A 166 -4.86 -4.44 9.20
CA GLU A 166 -4.11 -4.05 8.01
C GLU A 166 -5.05 -4.10 6.80
N VAL A 167 -5.10 -3.03 6.01
CA VAL A 167 -5.93 -2.96 4.82
C VAL A 167 -5.02 -2.94 3.59
N GLN A 168 -5.08 -4.00 2.80
CA GLN A 168 -4.32 -4.11 1.56
C GLN A 168 -5.27 -4.06 0.37
N SER A 169 -4.84 -3.42 -0.73
CA SER A 169 -5.59 -3.41 -1.99
C SER A 169 -4.78 -4.01 -3.14
N GLY A 170 -5.37 -5.04 -3.78
CA GLY A 170 -4.87 -5.69 -4.98
C GLY A 170 -5.49 -5.09 -6.25
N PHE A 171 -4.69 -4.88 -7.29
CA PHE A 171 -5.12 -4.23 -8.54
C PHE A 171 -4.78 -5.02 -9.81
N GLN A 172 -4.11 -6.16 -9.67
CA GLN A 172 -3.52 -6.91 -10.79
C GLN A 172 -3.74 -8.42 -10.69
N GLY A 173 -4.55 -8.89 -9.73
CA GLY A 173 -4.83 -10.31 -9.53
C GLY A 173 -3.68 -11.09 -8.87
N VAL A 174 -2.64 -10.41 -8.39
CA VAL A 174 -1.60 -10.99 -7.52
C VAL A 174 -1.92 -10.64 -6.08
N ASN A 175 -2.16 -11.67 -5.27
CA ASN A 175 -2.67 -11.55 -3.91
C ASN A 175 -1.60 -12.05 -2.93
N ASP A 176 -0.75 -11.12 -2.49
CA ASP A 176 0.42 -11.40 -1.67
C ASP A 176 0.46 -10.45 -0.46
N ILE A 177 0.78 -10.95 0.73
CA ILE A 177 1.02 -10.15 1.94
C ILE A 177 2.53 -10.06 2.18
N LYS A 178 3.05 -8.85 2.44
CA LYS A 178 4.49 -8.68 2.65
C LYS A 178 4.94 -9.31 3.97
N GLU A 179 6.06 -10.02 3.94
CA GLU A 179 6.62 -10.71 5.12
C GLU A 179 6.75 -9.80 6.35
N HIS A 180 7.19 -8.55 6.17
CA HIS A 180 7.36 -7.63 7.30
C HIS A 180 6.05 -7.24 8.00
N LYS A 181 4.89 -7.33 7.31
CA LYS A 181 3.58 -7.12 7.92
C LYS A 181 3.21 -8.29 8.83
N VAL A 182 3.47 -9.52 8.38
CA VAL A 182 3.27 -10.74 9.18
C VAL A 182 4.19 -10.76 10.40
N ARG A 183 5.47 -10.41 10.23
CA ARG A 183 6.42 -10.34 11.35
C ARG A 183 6.01 -9.30 12.39
N GLU A 184 5.54 -8.13 11.95
CA GLU A 184 5.06 -7.10 12.87
C GLU A 184 3.80 -7.54 13.61
N ALA A 185 2.85 -8.19 12.93
CA ALA A 185 1.66 -8.77 13.57
C ALA A 185 2.01 -9.79 14.67
N ARG A 186 2.95 -10.71 14.41
CA ARG A 186 3.41 -11.68 15.42
C ARG A 186 4.06 -10.98 16.62
N ARG A 187 4.95 -10.01 16.37
CA ARG A 187 5.60 -9.23 17.44
C ARG A 187 4.56 -8.52 18.32
N VAL A 188 3.56 -7.87 17.70
CA VAL A 188 2.48 -7.20 18.42
C VAL A 188 1.68 -8.20 19.26
N TYR A 189 1.35 -9.37 18.71
CA TYR A 189 0.65 -10.40 19.46
C TYR A 189 1.47 -10.92 20.64
N GLU A 190 2.77 -11.18 20.46
CA GLU A 190 3.67 -11.59 21.54
C GLU A 190 3.73 -10.54 22.66
N ASP A 191 3.84 -9.26 22.30
CA ASP A 191 4.00 -8.15 23.25
C ASP A 191 2.70 -7.79 24.00
N THR A 192 1.55 -7.81 23.31
CA THR A 192 0.30 -7.23 23.85
C THR A 192 -0.90 -8.17 23.81
N GLN A 193 -0.75 -9.36 23.25
CA GLN A 193 -1.85 -10.30 22.96
C GLN A 193 -2.92 -9.72 22.01
N CYS A 194 -2.61 -8.61 21.32
CA CYS A 194 -3.48 -8.01 20.32
C CYS A 194 -3.34 -8.73 18.98
N ARG A 195 -4.44 -9.28 18.48
CA ARG A 195 -4.50 -9.95 17.17
C ARG A 195 -4.40 -8.91 16.05
N THR A 196 -3.84 -9.32 14.92
CA THR A 196 -3.79 -8.51 13.71
C THR A 196 -4.34 -9.29 12.54
N ILE A 197 -5.36 -8.75 11.88
CA ILE A 197 -5.90 -9.29 10.64
C ILE A 197 -5.49 -8.41 9.45
N CYS A 198 -5.33 -9.03 8.29
CA CYS A 198 -5.24 -8.34 7.02
C CYS A 198 -6.55 -8.53 6.27
N ILE A 199 -7.17 -7.42 5.89
CA ILE A 199 -8.26 -7.38 4.92
C ILE A 199 -7.65 -7.01 3.57
N HIS A 200 -7.46 -8.00 2.71
CA HIS A 200 -6.93 -7.81 1.36
C HIS A 200 -8.05 -7.72 0.34
N ILE A 201 -8.27 -6.53 -0.20
CA ILE A 201 -9.31 -6.22 -1.18
C ILE A 201 -8.72 -6.38 -2.59
N ASP A 202 -8.98 -7.52 -3.22
CA ASP A 202 -8.59 -7.80 -4.60
C ASP A 202 -9.61 -7.20 -5.57
N LEU A 203 -9.40 -5.93 -5.93
CA LEU A 203 -10.26 -5.20 -6.86
C LEU A 203 -10.18 -5.73 -8.29
N PHE A 204 -9.15 -6.49 -8.64
CA PHE A 204 -9.01 -7.06 -9.97
C PHE A 204 -10.00 -8.21 -10.18
N ASN A 205 -10.13 -9.08 -9.18
CA ASN A 205 -11.05 -10.23 -9.24
C ASN A 205 -12.39 -9.98 -8.51
N GLY A 206 -12.54 -8.86 -7.79
CA GLY A 206 -13.78 -8.53 -7.11
C GLY A 206 -14.03 -9.37 -5.85
N GLN A 207 -12.97 -9.68 -5.09
CA GLN A 207 -13.03 -10.54 -3.90
C GLN A 207 -12.18 -9.96 -2.77
N VAL A 208 -12.47 -10.37 -1.53
CA VAL A 208 -11.80 -9.88 -0.32
C VAL A 208 -11.36 -11.07 0.52
N ALA A 209 -10.06 -11.10 0.81
CA ALA A 209 -9.48 -12.05 1.74
C ALA A 209 -9.38 -11.46 3.15
N VAL A 210 -9.63 -12.32 4.14
CA VAL A 210 -9.44 -12.01 5.55
C VAL A 210 -8.45 -13.01 6.11
N VAL A 211 -7.29 -12.51 6.54
CA VAL A 211 -6.16 -13.35 6.97
C VAL A 211 -5.72 -12.91 8.35
N GLN A 212 -5.73 -13.81 9.34
CA GLN A 212 -5.13 -13.54 10.65
C GLN A 212 -3.60 -13.66 10.53
N LEU A 213 -2.90 -12.54 10.65
CA LEU A 213 -1.47 -12.45 10.32
C LEU A 213 -0.61 -13.12 11.39
N ASP A 214 -0.99 -12.98 12.66
CA ASP A 214 -0.23 -13.53 13.78
C ASP A 214 -0.24 -15.07 13.85
N THR A 215 -1.14 -15.75 13.13
CA THR A 215 -1.23 -17.23 13.10
C THR A 215 -0.46 -17.87 11.95
N ILE A 216 -0.06 -17.11 10.93
CA ILE A 216 0.77 -17.62 9.82
C ILE A 216 2.05 -18.20 10.43
N GLN A 217 2.52 -19.37 9.99
CA GLN A 217 3.74 -20.00 10.49
C GLN A 217 4.98 -19.60 9.66
N GLY A 218 6.18 -19.67 10.24
CA GLY A 218 7.42 -19.30 9.52
C GLY A 218 7.81 -20.29 8.40
N ASN A 219 7.37 -21.53 8.51
CA ASN A 219 7.60 -22.63 7.56
C ASN A 219 6.36 -22.92 6.69
N ASP A 220 5.41 -21.99 6.63
CA ASP A 220 4.21 -22.12 5.80
C ASP A 220 4.57 -22.29 4.31
N VAL A 221 3.87 -23.19 3.62
CA VAL A 221 4.11 -23.49 2.20
C VAL A 221 3.79 -22.31 1.28
N ASN A 222 2.99 -21.36 1.76
CA ASN A 222 2.59 -20.19 0.99
C ASN A 222 3.63 -19.05 1.00
N TRP A 223 4.74 -19.22 1.73
CA TRP A 223 5.87 -18.29 1.61
C TRP A 223 6.56 -18.46 0.26
N VAL A 224 6.52 -17.40 -0.55
CA VAL A 224 7.07 -17.38 -1.90
C VAL A 224 7.99 -16.18 -2.10
N THR A 225 9.08 -16.37 -2.83
CA THR A 225 9.96 -15.28 -3.25
C THR A 225 9.54 -14.79 -4.63
N ARG A 226 9.08 -13.55 -4.72
CA ARG A 226 8.63 -12.95 -5.99
C ARG A 226 9.76 -12.14 -6.64
N GLN A 227 10.30 -12.63 -7.76
CA GLN A 227 11.28 -11.88 -8.56
C GLN A 227 10.74 -10.54 -9.06
N GLN A 228 9.45 -10.49 -9.38
CA GLN A 228 8.74 -9.26 -9.78
C GLN A 228 8.69 -8.21 -8.66
N MET A 229 8.89 -8.62 -7.40
CA MET A 229 9.01 -7.74 -6.23
C MET A 229 10.46 -7.64 -5.76
N GLU A 230 11.41 -7.59 -6.69
CA GLU A 230 12.85 -7.48 -6.41
C GLU A 230 13.39 -8.61 -5.50
N GLY A 231 12.78 -9.80 -5.59
CA GLY A 231 13.17 -10.95 -4.77
C GLY A 231 12.68 -10.86 -3.33
N GLN A 232 11.68 -10.03 -3.02
CA GLN A 232 11.06 -10.02 -1.71
C GLN A 232 10.28 -11.32 -1.44
N THR A 233 10.37 -11.80 -0.21
CA THR A 233 9.52 -12.87 0.31
C THR A 233 8.17 -12.31 0.71
N VAL A 234 7.12 -12.98 0.28
CA VAL A 234 5.73 -12.63 0.55
C VAL A 234 4.93 -13.89 0.85
N PHE A 235 3.83 -13.72 1.56
CA PHE A 235 2.85 -14.77 1.80
C PHE A 235 1.81 -14.73 0.68
N SER A 236 1.76 -15.75 -0.16
CA SER A 236 0.74 -15.88 -1.21
C SER A 236 -0.59 -16.22 -0.56
N ILE A 237 -1.63 -15.39 -0.75
CA ILE A 237 -2.94 -15.62 -0.17
C ILE A 237 -3.63 -16.76 -0.92
N ASP A 238 -3.89 -17.86 -0.23
CA ASP A 238 -4.65 -18.99 -0.76
C ASP A 238 -6.14 -18.63 -0.95
N GLN A 239 -6.81 -19.30 -1.89
CA GLN A 239 -8.20 -19.01 -2.23
C GLN A 239 -9.17 -19.21 -1.04
N ASN A 240 -8.83 -20.08 -0.08
CA ASN A 240 -9.67 -20.34 1.09
C ASN A 240 -9.76 -19.15 2.07
N TYR A 241 -8.86 -18.16 1.94
CA TYR A 241 -8.91 -16.93 2.73
C TYR A 241 -9.90 -15.89 2.16
N PHE A 242 -10.39 -16.06 0.93
CA PHE A 242 -11.35 -15.13 0.32
C PHE A 242 -12.76 -15.41 0.84
N LYS A 243 -13.22 -14.54 1.75
CA LYS A 243 -14.47 -14.71 2.49
C LYS A 243 -15.64 -13.87 1.96
N TRP A 244 -15.39 -12.98 1.01
CA TRP A 244 -16.39 -12.05 0.49
C TRP A 244 -16.14 -11.68 -0.98
N HIS A 245 -17.20 -11.71 -1.81
CA HIS A 245 -17.16 -11.11 -3.15
C HIS A 245 -17.83 -9.74 -3.17
N LEU A 246 -17.24 -8.81 -3.89
CA LEU A 246 -17.69 -7.42 -4.00
C LEU A 246 -18.98 -7.23 -4.83
N LEU A 247 -19.70 -8.30 -5.16
CA LEU A 247 -21.05 -8.21 -5.73
C LEU A 247 -22.10 -8.74 -4.75
N ASP A 248 -21.67 -9.39 -3.68
CA ASP A 248 -22.51 -10.00 -2.67
C ASP A 248 -22.75 -9.01 -1.51
N GLU A 249 -23.77 -9.30 -0.71
CA GLU A 249 -24.02 -8.60 0.56
C GLU A 249 -22.79 -8.71 1.49
N LEU A 250 -22.63 -7.73 2.38
CA LEU A 250 -21.57 -7.77 3.38
C LEU A 250 -21.66 -9.07 4.22
N PRO A 251 -20.53 -9.76 4.46
CA PRO A 251 -20.50 -10.87 5.38
C PRO A 251 -20.74 -10.38 6.81
N SER A 252 -21.29 -11.24 7.65
CA SER A 252 -21.29 -11.02 9.09
C SER A 252 -19.89 -11.30 9.66
N PHE A 253 -19.63 -10.83 10.87
CA PHE A 253 -18.40 -11.15 11.59
C PHE A 253 -18.16 -12.66 11.70
N ALA A 254 -19.23 -13.45 11.90
CA ALA A 254 -19.13 -14.90 12.07
C ALA A 254 -18.65 -15.62 10.79
N ASP A 255 -19.00 -15.07 9.62
CA ASP A 255 -18.61 -15.63 8.32
C ASP A 255 -17.11 -15.46 8.03
N LEU A 256 -16.42 -14.62 8.81
CA LEU A 256 -14.98 -14.40 8.65
C LEU A 256 -14.12 -15.50 9.27
N GLU A 257 -14.69 -16.39 10.08
CA GLU A 257 -13.99 -17.50 10.74
C GLU A 257 -12.76 -17.05 11.56
N LEU A 258 -12.85 -15.88 12.20
CA LEU A 258 -11.76 -15.29 12.99
C LEU A 258 -11.75 -15.80 14.44
N GLU A 259 -10.55 -16.06 14.97
CA GLU A 259 -10.35 -16.39 16.38
C GLU A 259 -9.98 -15.12 17.18
N LEU A 260 -11.00 -14.40 17.69
CA LEU A 260 -10.81 -13.22 18.56
C LEU A 260 -10.78 -13.55 20.05
#